data_AF-B8LVD9-F1
#
_entry.id   AF-B8LVD9-F1
#
_cell.length_a   1.000
_cell.length_b   1.000
_cell.length_c   1.000
_cell.angle_alpha   90.00
_cell.angle_beta   90.00
_cell.angle_gamma   90.00
#
_symmetry.space_group_name_H-M   'P 1'
#
loop_
_entity.id
_entity.type
_entity.pdbx_description
1 polymer ?
#
loop_
_entity_poly.entity_id
_entity_poly.type
_entity_poly.pdbx_seq_one_letter_code
_entity_poly.pdbx_strand_id
1 'polypeptide(L)'
;MEYQKQMLALHLKANPKEVLVGWYATSSELNTFSALIQNFYGQSDGTWPHPAVHLTVSTEPGKDIETRAYISAPVGVTVERAADSAAFIPVPHEIRYGETEKNGLEAIANARDAEDRQTNIFTDIEALERAIEEVIGMIDRVSKYVEAVIDEEAPASTALGQFLLNALALAPKVEPADIERDFNNHIQDVLVVSYLANTIRTQMELSNRLATAQLTLGGAESANAGESGQRNQRGGKGGRGGREGHQQRNQERNTEEVRA
;
A
#
# COMPACT_ATOMS: atom_id res chain seq x y z
N MET A 1 21.87 -4.72 -25.41
CA MET A 1 21.90 -3.71 -26.50
C MET A 1 20.50 -3.40 -27.00
N GLU A 2 19.90 -4.19 -27.88
CA GLU A 2 18.57 -3.87 -28.44
C GLU A 2 17.45 -3.93 -27.38
N TYR A 3 17.50 -4.93 -26.50
CA TYR A 3 16.51 -5.11 -25.45
C TYR A 3 16.38 -3.89 -24.52
N GLN A 4 17.50 -3.33 -24.04
CA GLN A 4 17.46 -2.21 -23.09
C GLN A 4 16.84 -0.95 -23.73
N LYS A 5 17.11 -0.71 -25.02
CA LYS A 5 16.60 0.46 -25.74
C LYS A 5 15.10 0.33 -25.95
N GLN A 6 14.65 -0.87 -26.33
CA GLN A 6 13.22 -1.17 -26.44
C GLN A 6 12.50 -1.07 -25.10
N MET A 7 13.11 -1.60 -24.03
CA MET A 7 12.54 -1.56 -22.68
C MET A 7 12.47 -0.13 -22.13
N LEU A 8 13.52 0.68 -22.33
CA LEU A 8 13.52 2.09 -21.97
C LEU A 8 12.44 2.86 -22.74
N ALA A 9 12.30 2.60 -24.05
CA ALA A 9 11.24 3.21 -24.86
C ALA A 9 9.83 2.83 -24.38
N LEU A 10 9.64 1.63 -23.81
CA LEU A 10 8.38 1.24 -23.19
C LEU A 10 8.13 1.95 -21.86
N HIS A 11 9.15 2.09 -21.01
CA HIS A 11 9.02 2.82 -19.74
C HIS A 11 8.69 4.29 -19.97
N LEU A 12 9.37 4.93 -20.92
CA LEU A 12 9.12 6.32 -21.30
C LEU A 12 7.71 6.56 -21.85
N LYS A 13 7.02 5.53 -22.37
CA LYS A 13 5.61 5.65 -22.78
C LYS A 13 4.66 5.72 -21.57
N ALA A 14 4.98 5.01 -20.49
CA ALA A 14 4.18 5.04 -19.27
C ALA A 14 4.53 6.27 -18.41
N ASN A 15 5.83 6.55 -18.27
CA ASN A 15 6.36 7.66 -17.49
C ASN A 15 7.45 8.41 -18.28
N PRO A 16 7.12 9.53 -18.93
CA PRO A 16 8.09 10.28 -19.74
C PRO A 16 9.14 11.03 -18.92
N LYS A 17 9.00 11.07 -17.58
CA LYS A 17 9.95 11.72 -16.66
C LYS A 17 11.09 10.80 -16.22
N GLU A 18 10.97 9.50 -16.46
CA GLU A 18 12.03 8.54 -16.10
C GLU A 18 13.24 8.73 -17.01
N VAL A 19 14.44 8.57 -16.46
CA VAL A 19 15.71 8.69 -17.19
C VAL A 19 16.63 7.56 -16.76
N LEU A 20 17.45 7.07 -17.68
CA LEU A 20 18.47 6.08 -17.38
C LEU A 20 19.57 6.73 -16.52
N VAL A 21 19.71 6.25 -15.28
CA VAL A 21 20.71 6.76 -14.32
C VAL A 21 21.93 5.84 -14.14
N GLY A 22 21.82 4.58 -14.58
CA GLY A 22 22.90 3.61 -14.43
C GLY A 22 22.38 2.18 -14.41
N TRP A 23 23.04 1.32 -13.63
CA TRP A 23 22.74 -0.11 -13.55
C TRP A 23 23.00 -0.65 -12.14
N TYR A 24 22.41 -1.80 -11.84
CA TYR A 24 22.58 -2.47 -10.55
C TYR A 24 23.11 -3.89 -10.72
N ALA A 25 23.78 -4.38 -9.67
CA ALA A 25 24.28 -5.74 -9.56
C ALA A 25 23.89 -6.32 -8.20
N THR A 26 23.68 -7.63 -8.15
CA THR A 26 23.35 -8.36 -6.91
C THR A 26 24.59 -8.87 -6.17
N SER A 27 25.76 -8.85 -6.84
CA SER A 27 27.03 -9.17 -6.22
C SER A 27 27.71 -7.93 -5.67
N SER A 28 28.28 -8.03 -4.48
CA SER A 28 29.08 -6.97 -3.86
C SER A 28 30.50 -6.88 -4.40
N GLU A 29 30.96 -7.92 -5.11
CA GLU A 29 32.32 -7.98 -5.67
C GLU A 29 32.39 -7.27 -7.02
N LEU A 30 33.30 -6.30 -7.11
CA LEU A 30 33.62 -5.62 -8.36
C LEU A 30 34.60 -6.47 -9.17
N ASN A 31 34.29 -6.71 -10.44
CA ASN A 31 35.12 -7.51 -11.33
C ASN A 31 35.48 -6.71 -12.60
N THR A 32 36.34 -7.28 -13.45
CA THR A 32 36.74 -6.65 -14.71
C THR A 32 35.55 -6.44 -15.67
N PHE A 33 34.52 -7.28 -15.59
CA PHE A 33 33.30 -7.10 -16.40
C PHE A 33 32.49 -5.88 -15.95
N SER A 34 32.55 -5.49 -14.67
CA SER A 34 31.92 -4.26 -14.18
C SER A 34 32.43 -3.04 -14.95
N ALA A 35 33.73 -2.96 -15.25
CA ALA A 35 34.30 -1.86 -16.03
C ALA A 35 33.74 -1.80 -17.47
N LEU A 36 33.57 -2.96 -18.12
CA LEU A 36 33.00 -3.04 -19.46
C LEU A 36 31.54 -2.59 -19.50
N ILE A 37 30.73 -3.03 -18.53
CA ILE A 37 29.31 -2.65 -18.41
C ILE A 37 29.19 -1.16 -18.10
N GLN A 38 30.04 -0.66 -17.23
CA GLN A 38 30.06 0.75 -16.84
C GLN A 38 30.41 1.66 -18.01
N ASN A 39 31.45 1.32 -18.78
CA ASN A 39 31.82 2.08 -19.97
C ASN A 39 30.75 2.03 -21.04
N PHE A 40 30.02 0.92 -21.13
CA PHE A 40 28.87 0.80 -22.01
C PHE A 40 27.74 1.79 -21.66
N TYR A 41 27.39 1.93 -20.38
CA TYR A 41 26.36 2.91 -19.95
C TYR A 41 26.86 4.36 -19.89
N GLY A 42 28.18 4.56 -19.76
CA GLY A 42 28.81 5.89 -19.79
C GLY A 42 28.96 6.49 -21.19
N GLN A 43 28.60 5.76 -22.26
CA GLN A 43 28.59 6.28 -23.62
C GLN A 43 27.45 7.30 -23.84
N SER A 44 27.53 8.06 -24.93
CA SER A 44 26.62 9.18 -25.26
C SER A 44 25.13 8.83 -25.37
N ASP A 45 24.80 7.55 -25.56
CA ASP A 45 23.43 7.03 -25.68
C ASP A 45 22.90 6.44 -24.36
N GLY A 46 23.67 6.57 -23.27
CA GLY A 46 23.35 6.06 -21.94
C GLY A 46 22.95 7.19 -20.99
N THR A 47 23.82 7.50 -20.02
CA THR A 47 23.50 8.41 -18.90
C THR A 47 23.98 9.86 -19.10
N TRP A 48 24.44 10.22 -20.31
CA TRP A 48 24.96 11.56 -20.60
C TRP A 48 23.93 12.66 -20.29
N PRO A 49 24.30 13.77 -19.62
CA PRO A 49 25.65 14.26 -19.28
C PRO A 49 26.19 13.79 -17.92
N HIS A 50 25.45 12.97 -17.18
CA HIS A 50 25.83 12.54 -15.84
C HIS A 50 26.59 11.19 -15.87
N PRO A 51 27.52 10.96 -14.93
CA PRO A 51 28.20 9.67 -14.83
C PRO A 51 27.20 8.57 -14.46
N ALA A 52 27.31 7.41 -15.11
CA ALA A 52 26.47 6.27 -14.77
C ALA A 52 26.74 5.80 -13.34
N VAL A 53 25.67 5.57 -12.58
CA VAL A 53 25.76 5.03 -11.21
C VAL A 53 25.71 3.51 -11.24
N HIS A 54 26.67 2.87 -10.59
CA HIS A 54 26.64 1.42 -10.34
C HIS A 54 26.18 1.16 -8.91
N LEU A 55 25.07 0.45 -8.75
CA LEU A 55 24.50 0.09 -7.45
C LEU A 55 24.69 -1.41 -7.17
N THR A 56 25.37 -1.76 -6.10
CA THR A 56 25.42 -3.16 -5.63
C THR A 56 24.44 -3.35 -4.49
N VAL A 57 23.52 -4.31 -4.62
CA VAL A 57 22.51 -4.65 -3.62
C VAL A 57 22.68 -6.10 -3.21
N SER A 58 23.02 -6.36 -1.96
CA SER A 58 23.14 -7.72 -1.43
C SER A 58 21.78 -8.42 -1.41
N THR A 59 21.75 -9.67 -1.86
CA THR A 59 20.55 -10.52 -1.88
C THR A 59 20.70 -11.77 -1.01
N GLU A 60 21.55 -11.72 0.01
CA GLU A 60 21.75 -12.84 0.93
C GLU A 60 20.53 -13.03 1.84
N PRO A 61 19.82 -14.19 1.77
CA PRO A 61 18.64 -14.41 2.60
C PRO A 61 18.98 -14.39 4.10
N GLY A 62 18.17 -13.68 4.89
CA GLY A 62 18.30 -13.64 6.34
C GLY A 62 19.35 -12.67 6.88
N LYS A 63 20.01 -11.90 6.00
CA LYS A 63 20.85 -10.75 6.39
C LYS A 63 20.19 -9.45 5.96
N ASP A 64 20.62 -8.36 6.58
CA ASP A 64 20.21 -7.01 6.19
C ASP A 64 20.69 -6.70 4.76
N ILE A 65 19.89 -5.93 4.04
CA ILE A 65 20.18 -5.54 2.66
C ILE A 65 21.31 -4.50 2.68
N GLU A 66 22.52 -4.94 2.36
CA GLU A 66 23.64 -4.03 2.17
C GLU A 66 23.60 -3.42 0.77
N THR A 67 23.61 -2.09 0.71
CA THR A 67 23.66 -1.33 -0.54
C THR A 67 24.96 -0.54 -0.61
N ARG A 68 25.58 -0.49 -1.79
CA ARG A 68 26.73 0.39 -2.05
C ARG A 68 26.58 1.04 -3.42
N ALA A 69 26.91 2.32 -3.52
CA ALA A 69 26.82 3.08 -4.76
C ALA A 69 28.23 3.49 -5.20
N TYR A 70 28.50 3.36 -6.50
CA TYR A 70 29.77 3.70 -7.11
C TYR A 70 29.59 4.55 -8.36
N ILE A 71 30.55 5.43 -8.61
CA ILE A 71 30.76 6.09 -9.90
C ILE A 71 32.09 5.64 -10.49
N SER A 72 32.21 5.73 -11.81
CA SER A 72 33.44 5.34 -12.49
C SER A 72 34.31 6.52 -12.89
N ALA A 73 35.61 6.36 -12.70
CA ALA A 73 36.63 7.17 -13.36
C ALA A 73 37.45 6.30 -14.32
N PRO A 74 37.68 6.73 -15.57
CA PRO A 74 38.53 5.98 -16.49
C PRO A 74 39.96 5.94 -15.94
N VAL A 75 40.56 4.75 -15.89
CA VAL A 75 41.93 4.58 -15.39
C VAL A 75 42.74 3.80 -16.41
N GLY A 76 43.69 4.46 -17.06
CA GLY A 76 44.60 3.83 -17.99
C GLY A 76 45.70 4.79 -18.46
N VAL A 77 46.89 4.24 -18.70
CA VAL A 77 48.06 5.00 -19.19
C VAL A 77 47.97 5.23 -20.71
N THR A 78 47.22 4.39 -21.43
CA THR A 78 46.95 4.49 -22.86
C THR A 78 45.45 4.59 -23.11
N VAL A 79 45.05 5.23 -24.21
CA VAL A 79 43.63 5.47 -24.56
C VAL A 79 42.84 4.16 -24.69
N GLU A 80 43.46 3.11 -25.25
CA GLU A 80 42.85 1.79 -25.37
C GLU A 80 42.67 1.10 -24.01
N ARG A 81 43.67 1.15 -23.12
CA ARG A 81 43.54 0.54 -21.78
C ARG A 81 42.59 1.32 -20.88
N ALA A 82 42.50 2.64 -21.04
CA ALA A 82 41.55 3.48 -20.33
C ALA A 82 40.09 3.18 -20.73
N ALA A 83 39.86 2.62 -21.92
CA ALA A 83 38.53 2.19 -22.38
C ALA A 83 38.10 0.83 -21.80
N ASP A 84 39.04 0.01 -21.32
CA ASP A 84 38.75 -1.31 -20.72
C ASP A 84 38.90 -1.33 -19.20
N SER A 85 39.47 -0.27 -18.61
CA SER A 85 39.77 -0.17 -17.18
C SER A 85 39.11 1.05 -16.56
N ALA A 86 38.25 0.81 -15.58
CA ALA A 86 37.57 1.85 -14.81
C ALA A 86 37.81 1.62 -13.32
N ALA A 87 38.15 2.69 -12.59
CA ALA A 87 38.15 2.67 -11.14
C ALA A 87 36.76 3.06 -10.62
N PHE A 88 36.25 2.26 -9.68
CA PHE A 88 34.99 2.52 -9.00
C PHE A 88 35.24 3.28 -7.71
N ILE A 89 34.67 4.47 -7.62
CA ILE A 89 34.78 5.36 -6.47
C ILE A 89 33.46 5.26 -5.68
N PRO A 90 33.48 4.89 -4.40
CA PRO A 90 32.27 4.81 -3.60
C PRO A 90 31.68 6.20 -3.38
N VAL A 91 30.35 6.31 -3.48
CA VAL A 91 29.60 7.55 -3.27
C VAL A 91 28.72 7.41 -2.04
N PRO A 92 28.68 8.43 -1.16
CA PRO A 92 27.72 8.46 -0.07
C PRO A 92 26.29 8.36 -0.61
N HIS A 93 25.49 7.48 -0.02
CA HIS A 93 24.12 7.25 -0.43
C HIS A 93 23.21 7.17 0.80
N GLU A 94 21.95 7.49 0.60
CA GLU A 94 20.89 7.42 1.60
C GLU A 94 19.68 6.77 0.93
N ILE A 95 19.07 5.79 1.59
CA ILE A 95 17.82 5.20 1.12
C ILE A 95 16.69 6.12 1.55
N ARG A 96 15.96 6.66 0.57
CA ARG A 96 14.80 7.51 0.80
C ARG A 96 13.55 6.78 0.36
N TYR A 97 12.50 6.90 1.16
CA TYR A 97 11.20 6.32 0.88
C TYR A 97 10.26 7.43 0.40
N GLY A 98 9.47 7.18 -0.65
CA GLY A 98 8.31 8.02 -0.95
C GLY A 98 7.24 7.86 0.12
N GLU A 99 6.42 8.89 0.37
CA GLU A 99 5.36 8.83 1.40
C GLU A 99 4.38 7.67 1.15
N THR A 100 3.93 7.49 -0.10
CA THR A 100 3.03 6.40 -0.48
C THR A 100 3.69 5.02 -0.33
N GLU A 101 4.98 4.92 -0.67
CA GLU A 101 5.72 3.67 -0.59
C GLU A 101 5.98 3.28 0.86
N LYS A 102 6.33 4.26 1.70
CA LYS A 102 6.54 4.07 3.13
C LYS A 102 5.30 3.46 3.78
N ASN A 103 4.12 4.04 3.55
CA ASN A 103 2.87 3.53 4.13
C ASN A 103 2.57 2.09 3.67
N GLY A 104 2.81 1.78 2.40
CA GLY A 104 2.64 0.42 1.87
C GLY A 104 3.64 -0.58 2.46
N LEU A 105 4.90 -0.18 2.60
CA LEU A 105 5.95 -0.99 3.20
C LEU A 105 5.71 -1.22 4.70
N GLU A 106 5.24 -0.22 5.44
CA GLU A 106 4.87 -0.34 6.85
C GLU A 106 3.69 -1.30 7.05
N ALA A 107 2.67 -1.20 6.20
CA ALA A 107 1.54 -2.12 6.22
C ALA A 107 2.00 -3.59 6.03
N ILE A 108 2.93 -3.83 5.10
CA ILE A 108 3.53 -5.16 4.87
C ILE A 108 4.45 -5.56 6.03
N ALA A 109 5.23 -4.63 6.58
CA ALA A 109 6.16 -4.90 7.68
C ALA A 109 5.43 -5.37 8.94
N ASN A 110 4.21 -4.88 9.19
CA ASN A 110 3.37 -5.35 10.29
C ASN A 110 3.03 -6.85 10.19
N ALA A 111 3.04 -7.44 8.99
CA ALA A 111 2.84 -8.88 8.80
C ALA A 111 4.08 -9.72 9.13
N ARG A 112 5.27 -9.10 9.29
CA ARG A 112 6.54 -9.81 9.51
C ARG A 112 6.52 -10.63 10.80
N ASP A 113 5.98 -10.04 11.86
CA ASP A 113 6.04 -10.60 13.22
C ASP A 113 4.79 -11.42 13.57
N ALA A 114 3.78 -11.45 12.68
CA ALA A 114 2.60 -12.29 12.83
C ALA A 114 2.88 -13.73 12.39
N GLU A 115 2.50 -14.73 13.20
CA GLU A 115 2.69 -16.16 12.86
C GLU A 115 2.00 -16.54 11.55
N ASP A 116 0.81 -15.99 11.29
CA ASP A 116 0.04 -16.25 10.07
C ASP A 116 0.50 -15.41 8.86
N ARG A 117 1.44 -14.47 9.04
CA ARG A 117 1.91 -13.51 8.02
C ARG A 117 0.80 -12.76 7.28
N GLN A 118 -0.33 -12.58 7.94
CA GLN A 118 -1.45 -11.81 7.43
C GLN A 118 -1.51 -10.46 8.15
N THR A 119 -1.84 -9.43 7.38
CA THR A 119 -2.07 -8.07 7.89
C THR A 119 -3.39 -7.59 7.30
N ASN A 120 -4.26 -7.07 8.15
CA ASN A 120 -5.45 -6.38 7.68
C ASN A 120 -5.07 -4.94 7.36
N ILE A 121 -5.61 -4.41 6.27
CA ILE A 121 -5.52 -2.97 6.00
C ILE A 121 -6.34 -2.29 7.09
N PHE A 122 -5.70 -1.44 7.88
CA PHE A 122 -6.36 -0.69 8.93
C PHE A 122 -7.52 0.11 8.35
N THR A 123 -8.59 0.20 9.12
CA THR A 123 -9.60 1.22 8.86
C THR A 123 -8.99 2.59 9.13
N ASP A 124 -9.49 3.64 8.47
CA ASP A 124 -8.96 5.01 8.63
C ASP A 124 -8.90 5.46 10.11
N ILE A 125 -9.82 4.95 10.94
CA ILE A 125 -9.88 5.28 12.37
C ILE A 125 -8.80 4.59 13.20
N GLU A 126 -8.49 3.32 12.90
CA GLU A 126 -7.39 2.59 13.55
C GLU A 126 -6.04 3.16 13.13
N ALA A 127 -5.92 3.59 11.86
CA ALA A 127 -4.73 4.28 11.38
C ALA A 127 -4.53 5.62 12.10
N LEU A 128 -5.62 6.38 12.32
CA LEU A 128 -5.58 7.62 13.08
C LEU A 128 -5.18 7.40 14.54
N GLU A 129 -5.76 6.38 15.20
CA GLU A 129 -5.40 6.02 16.58
C GLU A 129 -3.90 5.72 16.72
N ARG A 130 -3.36 4.87 15.84
CA ARG A 130 -1.93 4.55 15.83
C ARG A 130 -1.05 5.78 15.57
N ALA A 131 -1.45 6.64 14.64
CA ALA A 131 -0.72 7.88 14.36
C ALA A 131 -0.71 8.81 15.59
N ILE A 132 -1.81 8.88 16.34
CA ILE A 132 -1.89 9.65 17.58
C ILE A 132 -0.95 9.05 18.64
N GLU A 133 -0.96 7.73 18.82
CA GLU A 133 -0.05 7.05 19.75
C GLU A 133 1.42 7.27 19.40
N GLU A 134 1.77 7.20 18.11
CA GLU A 134 3.13 7.45 17.62
C GLU A 134 3.55 8.90 17.90
N VAL A 135 2.67 9.87 17.64
CA VAL A 135 2.92 11.29 17.93
C VAL A 135 3.12 11.52 19.43
N ILE A 136 2.30 10.89 20.28
CA ILE A 136 2.46 10.95 21.74
C ILE A 136 3.83 10.38 22.15
N GLY A 137 4.22 9.24 21.58
CA GLY A 137 5.54 8.63 21.84
C GLY A 137 6.71 9.52 21.38
N MET A 138 6.58 10.18 20.23
CA MET A 138 7.57 11.15 19.76
C MET A 138 7.70 12.35 20.71
N ILE A 139 6.57 12.88 21.20
CA ILE A 139 6.56 13.99 22.17
C ILE A 139 7.19 13.56 23.50
N ASP A 140 6.86 12.39 24.03
CA ASP A 140 7.44 11.85 25.26
C ASP A 140 8.97 11.69 25.14
N ARG A 141 9.46 11.19 24.00
CA ARG A 141 10.90 11.09 23.75
C ARG A 141 11.59 12.45 23.72
N VAL A 142 10.96 13.47 23.14
CA VAL A 142 11.48 14.84 23.15
C VAL A 142 11.44 15.44 24.56
N SER A 143 10.37 15.21 25.34
CA SER A 143 10.27 15.66 26.74
C SER A 143 11.41 15.10 27.58
N LYS A 144 11.64 13.79 27.52
CA LYS A 144 12.73 13.10 28.23
C LYS A 144 14.10 13.65 27.87
N TYR A 145 14.34 13.96 26.59
CA TYR A 145 15.59 14.57 26.16
C TYR A 145 15.77 15.97 26.76
N VAL A 146 14.71 16.79 26.76
CA VAL A 146 14.77 18.15 27.34
C VAL A 146 14.99 18.10 28.85
N GLU A 147 14.31 17.19 29.55
CA GLU A 147 14.52 16.94 30.99
C GLU A 147 15.98 16.55 31.27
N ALA A 148 16.54 15.59 30.54
CA ALA A 148 17.94 15.18 30.69
C ALA A 148 18.96 16.30 30.41
N VAL A 149 18.63 17.26 29.54
CA VAL A 149 19.47 18.45 29.30
C VAL A 149 19.35 19.45 30.45
N ILE A 150 18.16 19.59 31.06
CA ILE A 150 17.94 20.45 32.25
C ILE A 150 18.68 19.88 33.46
N ASP A 151 18.70 18.56 33.61
CA ASP A 151 19.40 17.83 34.69
C ASP A 151 20.92 17.72 34.46
N GLU A 152 21.44 18.36 33.39
CA GLU A 152 22.85 18.35 32.99
C GLU A 152 23.42 16.94 32.64
N GLU A 153 22.56 15.94 32.42
CA GLU A 153 22.95 14.58 32.05
C GLU A 153 23.31 14.43 30.56
N ALA A 154 22.72 15.26 29.70
CA ALA A 154 22.91 15.24 28.25
C ALA A 154 23.45 16.58 27.69
N PRO A 155 24.30 16.56 26.64
CA PRO A 155 24.83 17.79 26.06
C PRO A 155 23.74 18.59 25.35
N ALA A 156 23.61 19.87 25.72
CA ALA A 156 22.68 20.78 25.08
C ALA A 156 23.05 21.04 23.61
N SER A 157 22.05 21.00 22.72
CA SER A 157 22.19 21.34 21.31
C SER A 157 21.36 22.58 20.97
N THR A 158 22.04 23.69 20.65
CA THR A 158 21.40 24.95 20.28
C THR A 158 20.54 24.83 19.02
N ALA A 159 20.98 24.02 18.04
CA ALA A 159 20.23 23.81 16.81
C ALA A 159 18.89 23.10 17.08
N LEU A 160 18.90 22.09 17.94
CA LEU A 160 17.68 21.38 18.34
C LEU A 160 16.75 22.27 19.17
N GLY A 161 17.30 23.06 20.09
CA GLY A 161 16.52 24.04 20.86
C GLY A 161 15.82 25.08 19.99
N GLN A 162 16.52 25.62 18.99
CA GLN A 162 15.93 26.56 18.03
C GLN A 162 14.82 25.91 17.19
N PHE A 163 15.02 24.65 16.77
CA PHE A 163 14.01 23.90 16.03
C PHE A 163 12.74 23.68 16.87
N LEU A 164 12.87 23.25 18.12
CA LEU A 164 11.75 23.06 19.03
C LEU A 164 10.99 24.37 19.30
N LEU A 165 11.71 25.48 19.48
CA LEU A 165 11.11 26.79 19.69
C LEU A 165 10.28 27.24 18.48
N ASN A 166 10.80 27.04 17.26
CA ASN A 166 10.07 27.33 16.04
C ASN A 166 8.83 26.43 15.90
N ALA A 167 8.96 25.13 16.20
CA ALA A 167 7.85 24.18 16.12
C ALA A 167 6.70 24.55 17.09
N LEU A 168 7.03 24.90 18.34
CA LEU A 168 6.04 25.34 19.33
C LEU A 168 5.43 26.71 19.01
N ALA A 169 6.18 27.59 18.34
CA ALA A 169 5.66 28.89 17.92
C ALA A 169 4.60 28.79 16.81
N LEU A 170 4.60 27.70 16.04
CA LEU A 170 3.58 27.42 15.02
C LEU A 170 2.29 26.82 15.61
N ALA A 171 2.27 26.47 16.89
CA ALA A 171 1.09 25.88 17.51
C ALA A 171 -0.09 26.88 17.49
N PRO A 172 -1.25 26.49 16.92
CA PRO A 172 -2.40 27.37 16.86
C PRO A 172 -2.90 27.65 18.29
N LYS A 173 -2.99 28.93 18.63
CA LYS A 173 -3.51 29.40 19.93
C LYS A 173 -5.02 29.42 19.86
N VAL A 174 -5.65 28.26 20.04
CA VAL A 174 -7.11 28.13 20.12
C VAL A 174 -7.49 27.91 21.57
N GLU A 175 -8.53 28.60 22.04
CA GLU A 175 -9.09 28.38 23.37
C GLU A 175 -9.70 26.96 23.45
N PRO A 176 -9.48 26.20 24.53
CA PRO A 176 -10.02 24.85 24.66
C PRO A 176 -11.54 24.78 24.48
N ALA A 177 -12.26 25.82 24.93
CA ALA A 177 -13.71 25.90 24.81
C ALA A 177 -14.20 26.02 23.36
N ASP A 178 -13.43 26.69 22.50
CA ASP A 178 -13.77 26.79 21.07
C ASP A 178 -13.53 25.46 20.35
N ILE A 179 -12.46 24.75 20.71
CA ILE A 179 -12.19 23.39 20.18
C ILE A 179 -13.34 22.44 20.55
N GLU A 180 -13.75 22.42 21.82
CA GLU A 180 -14.82 21.54 22.28
C GLU A 180 -16.15 21.85 21.58
N ARG A 181 -16.49 23.13 21.42
CA ARG A 181 -17.69 23.55 20.69
C ARG A 181 -17.64 23.08 19.23
N ASP A 182 -16.53 23.34 18.54
CA ASP A 182 -16.41 23.04 17.12
C ASP A 182 -16.37 21.52 16.87
N PHE A 183 -15.75 20.75 17.77
CA PHE A 183 -15.75 19.28 17.73
C PHE A 183 -17.14 18.71 17.97
N ASN A 184 -17.90 19.24 18.94
CA ASN A 184 -19.28 18.83 19.18
C ASN A 184 -20.20 19.13 18.00
N ASN A 185 -20.07 20.31 17.38
CA ASN A 185 -20.80 20.66 16.17
C ASN A 185 -20.47 19.69 15.02
N HIS A 186 -19.19 19.38 14.82
CA HIS A 186 -18.76 18.44 13.79
C HIS A 186 -19.30 17.02 14.03
N ILE A 187 -19.24 16.52 15.27
CA ILE A 187 -19.82 15.22 15.64
C ILE A 187 -21.33 15.21 15.33
N GLN A 188 -22.03 16.28 15.69
CA GLN A 188 -23.48 16.39 15.45
C GLN A 188 -23.79 16.30 13.96
N ASP A 189 -23.05 17.02 13.11
CA ASP A 189 -23.22 16.98 11.66
C ASP A 189 -22.95 15.58 11.08
N VAL A 190 -21.86 14.94 11.50
CA VAL A 190 -21.51 13.58 11.07
C VAL A 190 -22.59 12.57 11.48
N LEU A 191 -23.13 12.70 12.69
CA LEU A 191 -24.15 11.80 13.22
C LEU A 191 -25.48 11.96 12.47
N VAL A 192 -25.85 13.19 12.11
CA VAL A 192 -27.03 13.47 11.27
C VAL A 192 -26.88 12.85 9.88
N VAL A 193 -25.70 12.97 9.25
CA VAL A 193 -25.44 12.36 7.93
C VAL A 193 -25.49 10.83 8.01
N SER A 194 -24.88 10.23 9.04
CA SER A 194 -24.91 8.78 9.26
C SER A 194 -26.33 8.26 9.49
N TYR A 195 -27.12 8.98 10.30
CA TYR A 195 -28.51 8.64 10.54
C TYR A 195 -29.36 8.71 9.26
N LEU A 196 -29.17 9.74 8.44
CA LEU A 196 -29.83 9.87 7.15
C LEU A 196 -29.45 8.72 6.21
N ALA A 197 -28.17 8.37 6.11
CA ALA A 197 -27.70 7.26 5.29
C ALA A 197 -28.30 5.91 5.74
N ASN A 198 -28.37 5.66 7.05
CA ASN A 198 -29.01 4.46 7.59
C ASN A 198 -30.52 4.45 7.36
N THR A 199 -31.18 5.61 7.42
CA THR A 199 -32.61 5.74 7.10
C THR A 199 -32.86 5.42 5.62
N ILE A 200 -32.01 5.92 4.71
CA ILE A 200 -32.12 5.61 3.27
C ILE A 200 -31.87 4.12 3.03
N ARG A 201 -30.85 3.53 3.66
CA ARG A 201 -30.56 2.09 3.55
C ARG A 201 -31.74 1.23 4.01
N THR A 202 -32.32 1.52 5.17
CA THR A 202 -33.48 0.78 5.69
C THR A 202 -34.72 0.96 4.81
N GLN A 203 -34.95 2.17 4.26
CA GLN A 203 -36.02 2.39 3.28
C GLN A 203 -35.80 1.62 1.97
N MET A 204 -34.56 1.54 1.46
CA MET A 204 -34.24 0.73 0.29
C MET A 204 -34.45 -0.77 0.56
N GLU A 205 -34.02 -1.27 1.72
CA GLU A 205 -34.24 -2.66 2.11
C GLU A 205 -35.73 -3.00 2.24
N LEU A 206 -36.52 -2.11 2.87
CA LEU A 206 -37.97 -2.23 2.96
C LEU A 206 -38.63 -2.20 1.58
N SER A 207 -38.22 -1.28 0.71
CA SER A 207 -38.73 -1.19 -0.67
C SER A 207 -38.44 -2.45 -1.46
N ASN A 208 -37.21 -2.96 -1.40
CA ASN A 208 -36.82 -4.22 -2.03
C ASN A 208 -37.63 -5.40 -1.48
N ARG A 209 -37.80 -5.50 -0.15
CA ARG A 209 -38.63 -6.54 0.45
C ARG A 209 -40.09 -6.46 0.02
N LEU A 210 -40.68 -5.26 -0.05
CA LEU A 210 -42.06 -5.05 -0.51
C LEU A 210 -42.23 -5.40 -1.99
N ALA A 211 -41.30 -4.99 -2.85
CA ALA A 211 -41.30 -5.35 -4.27
C ALA A 211 -41.19 -6.88 -4.46
N THR A 212 -40.34 -7.53 -3.67
CA THR A 212 -40.18 -9.00 -3.71
C THR A 212 -41.39 -9.72 -3.09
N ALA A 213 -42.00 -9.15 -2.05
CA ALA A 213 -43.20 -9.69 -1.41
C ALA A 213 -44.43 -9.63 -2.33
N GLN A 214 -44.60 -8.56 -3.11
CA GLN A 214 -45.64 -8.49 -4.14
C GLN A 214 -45.47 -9.55 -5.22
N LEU A 215 -44.23 -9.87 -5.61
CA LEU A 215 -43.95 -10.98 -6.52
C LEU A 215 -44.33 -12.35 -5.92
N THR A 216 -44.17 -12.54 -4.61
CA THR A 216 -44.57 -13.78 -3.92
C THR A 216 -46.07 -13.88 -3.62
N LEU A 217 -46.77 -12.75 -3.40
CA LEU A 217 -48.22 -12.72 -3.16
C LEU A 217 -49.04 -12.74 -4.46
N GLY A 218 -48.55 -12.09 -5.53
CA GLY A 218 -49.21 -12.09 -6.85
C GLY A 218 -49.16 -13.43 -7.60
N GLY A 219 -48.34 -14.38 -7.16
CA GLY A 219 -48.29 -15.74 -7.70
C GLY A 219 -49.36 -16.70 -7.16
N ALA A 220 -50.05 -16.35 -6.07
CA ALA A 220 -51.00 -17.24 -5.40
C ALA A 220 -52.47 -17.02 -5.79
N GLU A 221 -52.84 -15.87 -6.37
CA GLU A 221 -54.24 -15.51 -6.63
C GLU A 221 -54.79 -15.92 -8.00
N SER A 222 -54.02 -16.58 -8.88
CA SER A 222 -54.50 -17.04 -10.20
C SER A 222 -54.83 -18.53 -10.30
N ALA A 223 -54.81 -19.31 -9.21
CA ALA A 223 -54.92 -20.77 -9.28
C ALA A 223 -56.30 -21.37 -8.90
N ASN A 224 -57.32 -20.57 -8.54
CA ASN A 224 -58.62 -21.11 -8.12
C ASN A 224 -59.81 -20.31 -8.69
N ALA A 225 -60.04 -20.39 -10.00
CA ALA A 225 -61.35 -20.13 -10.59
C ALA A 225 -61.49 -20.86 -11.94
N GLY A 226 -62.33 -21.90 -11.98
CA GLY A 226 -62.94 -22.40 -13.23
C GLY A 226 -62.56 -23.81 -13.66
N GLU A 227 -63.06 -24.83 -12.95
CA GLU A 227 -63.28 -26.15 -13.56
C GLU A 227 -64.69 -26.20 -14.16
N SER A 228 -64.80 -26.04 -15.48
CA SER A 228 -65.91 -26.61 -16.28
C SER A 228 -65.60 -26.56 -17.78
N GLY A 229 -65.39 -27.73 -18.38
CA GLY A 229 -65.89 -28.05 -19.72
C GLY A 229 -65.04 -27.70 -20.95
N GLN A 230 -64.58 -28.78 -21.61
CA GLN A 230 -64.77 -29.06 -23.05
C GLN A 230 -63.55 -29.00 -23.99
N ARG A 231 -62.87 -30.15 -24.07
CA ARG A 231 -62.60 -30.95 -25.28
C ARG A 231 -62.39 -30.18 -26.60
N ASN A 232 -61.14 -30.11 -27.08
CA ASN A 232 -60.88 -30.48 -28.48
C ASN A 232 -59.44 -30.94 -28.79
N GLN A 233 -59.36 -31.89 -29.71
CA GLN A 233 -58.18 -32.62 -30.18
C GLN A 233 -57.38 -31.87 -31.26
N ARG A 234 -56.05 -32.06 -31.23
CA ARG A 234 -55.03 -32.13 -32.34
C ARG A 234 -53.76 -31.46 -31.80
N GLY A 235 -52.56 -32.03 -31.82
CA GLY A 235 -51.99 -33.16 -32.52
C GLY A 235 -50.55 -32.78 -32.90
N GLY A 236 -49.55 -33.59 -32.53
CA GLY A 236 -48.14 -33.45 -32.93
C GLY A 236 -47.19 -33.32 -31.74
N LYS A 237 -46.69 -34.43 -31.15
CA LYS A 237 -45.52 -35.23 -31.58
C LYS A 237 -44.22 -34.39 -31.47
N GLY A 238 -43.24 -34.66 -30.63
CA GLY A 238 -42.99 -35.73 -29.68
C GLY A 238 -41.47 -35.84 -29.45
N GLY A 239 -41.07 -35.95 -28.18
CA GLY A 239 -39.82 -36.56 -27.70
C GLY A 239 -38.50 -35.77 -27.90
N ARG A 240 -37.48 -35.91 -27.03
CA ARG A 240 -37.30 -36.78 -25.86
C ARG A 240 -35.95 -36.44 -25.18
N GLY A 241 -35.90 -36.62 -23.86
CA GLY A 241 -34.69 -36.83 -23.04
C GLY A 241 -34.30 -35.60 -22.22
N GLY A 242 -34.44 -35.55 -20.89
CA GLY A 242 -33.94 -36.50 -19.87
C GLY A 242 -32.58 -35.97 -19.39
N ARG A 243 -32.21 -35.86 -18.12
CA ARG A 243 -32.63 -36.54 -16.88
C ARG A 243 -31.85 -35.87 -15.72
N GLU A 244 -32.42 -35.91 -14.50
CA GLU A 244 -31.79 -36.18 -13.18
C GLU A 244 -30.45 -35.47 -12.81
N GLY A 245 -30.21 -34.96 -11.60
CA GLY A 245 -30.88 -35.09 -10.31
C GLY A 245 -30.08 -34.30 -9.25
N HIS A 246 -30.72 -33.90 -8.15
CA HIS A 246 -30.38 -34.25 -6.76
C HIS A 246 -28.96 -33.81 -6.29
N GLN A 247 -28.76 -33.10 -5.17
CA GLN A 247 -29.38 -33.31 -3.86
C GLN A 247 -28.94 -32.17 -2.91
N GLN A 248 -29.89 -31.60 -2.17
CA GLN A 248 -29.60 -30.90 -0.92
C GLN A 248 -29.39 -31.93 0.19
N ARG A 249 -28.44 -31.67 1.11
CA ARG A 249 -28.59 -32.12 2.49
C ARG A 249 -28.03 -31.06 3.44
N ASN A 250 -28.90 -30.66 4.34
CA ASN A 250 -28.71 -29.73 5.45
C ASN A 250 -28.47 -30.54 6.74
N GLN A 251 -28.17 -29.83 7.83
CA GLN A 251 -28.08 -30.24 9.25
C GLN A 251 -26.71 -30.74 9.73
N GLU A 252 -26.19 -30.36 10.91
CA GLU A 252 -26.68 -29.50 11.99
C GLU A 252 -25.53 -29.15 12.95
N ARG A 253 -25.78 -28.11 13.74
CA ARG A 253 -25.02 -27.68 14.93
C ARG A 253 -24.74 -28.84 15.89
N ASN A 254 -23.59 -28.79 16.55
CA ASN A 254 -23.57 -28.99 18.01
C ASN A 254 -22.44 -28.17 18.64
N THR A 255 -22.86 -27.34 19.58
CA THR A 255 -22.10 -26.75 20.68
C THR A 255 -21.61 -27.85 21.62
N GLU A 256 -20.36 -27.79 22.05
CA GLU A 256 -19.99 -28.30 23.37
C GLU A 256 -18.77 -27.55 23.92
N GLU A 257 -18.94 -27.12 25.16
CA GLU A 257 -18.02 -26.37 26.00
C GLU A 257 -17.48 -27.35 27.06
N VAL A 258 -16.35 -26.99 27.70
CA VAL A 258 -15.87 -27.41 29.05
C VAL A 258 -14.65 -28.37 29.13
N ARG A 259 -13.52 -27.73 29.54
CA ARG A 259 -12.40 -28.13 30.44
C ARG A 259 -11.47 -29.31 30.11
N ALA A 260 -10.18 -28.99 30.02
CA ALA A 260 -9.21 -29.16 31.11
C ALA A 260 -8.10 -28.10 30.99
#